data_AF-A0A2D6FKD7-F1
#
_entry.id   AF-A0A2D6FKD7-F1
#
_cell.length_a   1.000
_cell.length_b   1.000
_cell.length_c   1.000
_cell.angle_alpha   90.00
_cell.angle_beta   90.00
_cell.angle_gamma   90.00
#
_symmetry.space_group_name_H-M   'P 1'
#
loop_
_entity.id
_entity.type
_entity.pdbx_description
1 polymer ?
#
loop_
_entity_poly.entity_id
_entity_poly.type
_entity_poly.pdbx_seq_one_letter_code
_entity_poly.pdbx_strand_id
1 'polypeptide(L)'
;MVLVIIIAFISLIGLLVLHEFGHFILAKRFGVKVEEFGIGYPPRIIGKKIGETLYSLNLLPFGAFVRIHGEEEDAKDPRSFTSKPIWQRALILIGGVLTFWIISFLILSFIPTGVGIIAVQDGSPADLSGLITGDVMEEIIIDGVGYPLFTIKDVQLRINENRGEEITLVVQRGEERVSILARPRLSPPPQEGALGIALGYAASQRNYPLYQAPYRGFLRTAEFTFSAMEGWYLALSNITQGKPSGARLMGPIGIFDMFTQVAELGSSYFLLFLALISIYIALFNILPIPVVDGGRLLFLGIEALRGKPFDRKIEQNVNALFFFILIALMIWVTIQDVIHIF
;
A
#
# COMPACT_ATOMS: atom_id res chain seq x y z
N MET A 1 -6.10 4.46 23.03
CA MET A 1 -4.77 4.99 22.70
C MET A 1 -3.62 3.98 22.85
N VAL A 2 -3.17 3.58 24.05
CA VAL A 2 -1.97 2.69 24.19
C VAL A 2 -2.13 1.34 23.48
N LEU A 3 -3.27 0.67 23.64
CA LEU A 3 -3.55 -0.60 22.94
C LEU A 3 -3.51 -0.44 21.41
N VAL A 4 -4.08 0.66 20.89
CA VAL A 4 -4.11 0.99 19.46
C VAL A 4 -2.68 1.16 18.92
N ILE A 5 -1.84 1.87 19.66
CA ILE A 5 -0.42 2.05 19.34
C ILE A 5 0.32 0.71 19.29
N ILE A 6 0.06 -0.19 20.24
CA ILE A 6 0.69 -1.52 20.27
C ILE A 6 0.25 -2.35 19.07
N ILE A 7 -1.06 -2.40 18.78
CA ILE A 7 -1.61 -3.10 17.61
C ILE A 7 -0.99 -2.55 16.33
N ALA A 8 -0.84 -1.22 16.26
CA ALA A 8 -0.25 -0.56 15.12
C ALA A 8 1.19 -0.95 14.86
N PHE A 9 2.01 -0.81 15.89
CA PHE A 9 3.41 -1.17 15.83
C PHE A 9 3.60 -2.65 15.47
N ILE A 10 2.84 -3.54 16.10
CA ILE A 10 2.91 -4.98 15.84
C ILE A 10 2.46 -5.31 14.41
N SER A 11 1.44 -4.63 13.88
CA SER A 11 0.95 -4.86 12.52
C SER A 11 2.00 -4.48 11.46
N LEU A 12 2.67 -3.35 11.64
CA LEU A 12 3.74 -2.90 10.72
C LEU A 12 4.96 -3.83 10.77
N ILE A 13 5.38 -4.27 11.97
CA ILE A 13 6.44 -5.28 12.10
C ILE A 13 6.00 -6.61 11.48
N GLY A 14 4.76 -7.03 11.74
CA GLY A 14 4.19 -8.25 11.18
C GLY A 14 4.21 -8.24 9.66
N LEU A 15 3.87 -7.11 9.03
CA LEU A 15 3.99 -6.92 7.58
C LEU A 15 5.42 -7.14 7.09
N LEU A 16 6.42 -6.54 7.74
CA LEU A 16 7.84 -6.70 7.36
C LEU A 16 8.32 -8.15 7.58
N VAL A 17 7.92 -8.80 8.67
CA VAL A 17 8.24 -10.21 8.92
C VAL A 17 7.65 -11.10 7.83
N LEU A 18 6.41 -10.85 7.41
CA LEU A 18 5.77 -11.60 6.33
C LEU A 18 6.46 -11.37 4.98
N HIS A 19 6.90 -10.14 4.70
CA HIS A 19 7.70 -9.84 3.52
C HIS A 19 9.00 -10.65 3.46
N GLU A 20 9.79 -10.64 4.54
CA GLU A 20 11.00 -11.46 4.66
C GLU A 20 10.69 -12.95 4.55
N PHE A 21 9.52 -13.36 5.07
CA PHE A 21 9.06 -14.74 4.96
C PHE A 21 8.77 -15.15 3.51
N GLY A 22 8.36 -14.22 2.65
CA GLY A 22 8.21 -14.42 1.21
C GLY A 22 9.52 -14.83 0.53
N HIS A 23 10.59 -14.08 0.78
CA HIS A 23 11.94 -14.42 0.32
C HIS A 23 12.40 -15.77 0.90
N PHE A 24 12.19 -15.98 2.20
CA PHE A 24 12.56 -17.21 2.90
C PHE A 24 11.93 -18.45 2.28
N ILE A 25 10.61 -18.45 2.04
CA ILE A 25 9.90 -19.59 1.45
C ILE A 25 10.46 -19.92 0.07
N LEU A 26 10.64 -18.92 -0.79
CA LEU A 26 11.12 -19.15 -2.15
C LEU A 26 12.58 -19.59 -2.17
N ALA A 27 13.43 -19.03 -1.32
CA ALA A 27 14.82 -19.46 -1.18
C ALA A 27 14.90 -20.94 -0.78
N LYS A 28 14.14 -21.34 0.25
CA LYS A 28 14.07 -22.76 0.67
C LYS A 28 13.51 -23.66 -0.42
N ARG A 29 12.47 -23.22 -1.15
CA ARG A 29 11.85 -23.99 -2.24
C ARG A 29 12.81 -24.25 -3.40
N PHE A 30 13.70 -23.31 -3.72
CA PHE A 30 14.75 -23.49 -4.73
C PHE A 30 16.03 -24.15 -4.20
N GLY A 31 16.01 -24.62 -2.95
CA GLY A 31 17.15 -25.29 -2.32
C GLY A 31 18.34 -24.34 -2.11
N VAL A 32 18.08 -23.05 -1.90
CA VAL A 32 19.07 -22.08 -1.44
C VAL A 32 19.14 -22.16 0.09
N LYS A 33 20.35 -22.22 0.62
CA LYS A 33 20.56 -22.26 2.07
C LYS A 33 20.22 -20.88 2.67
N VAL A 34 19.42 -20.88 3.72
CA VAL A 34 19.16 -19.69 4.53
C VAL A 34 19.89 -19.85 5.87
N GLU A 35 20.78 -18.92 6.16
CA GLU A 35 21.62 -18.96 7.37
C GLU A 35 20.85 -18.49 8.60
N GLU A 36 20.12 -17.39 8.45
CA GLU A 36 19.40 -16.76 9.54
C GLU A 36 18.07 -16.16 9.05
N PHE A 37 17.02 -16.31 9.83
CA PHE A 37 15.77 -15.58 9.70
C PHE A 37 15.54 -14.84 11.02
N GLY A 38 15.68 -13.52 10.98
CA GLY A 38 15.69 -12.67 12.17
C GLY A 38 14.49 -11.73 12.23
N ILE A 39 13.89 -11.60 13.41
CA ILE A 39 12.92 -10.55 13.70
C ILE A 39 13.65 -9.44 14.47
N GLY A 40 13.55 -8.21 13.99
CA GLY A 40 14.32 -7.06 14.48
C GLY A 40 15.78 -7.06 14.03
N TYR A 41 16.49 -5.96 14.35
CA TYR A 41 17.92 -5.80 14.05
C TYR A 41 18.83 -6.10 15.24
N PRO A 42 20.08 -6.55 14.99
CA PRO A 42 21.07 -6.88 16.02
C PRO A 42 21.28 -5.75 17.06
N PRO A 43 21.74 -6.08 18.28
CA PRO A 43 22.26 -7.39 18.73
C PRO A 43 21.16 -8.43 19.01
N ARG A 44 21.52 -9.72 18.89
CA ARG A 44 20.60 -10.84 19.14
C ARG A 44 20.28 -10.98 20.63
N ILE A 45 18.99 -11.09 20.97
CA ILE A 45 18.55 -11.42 22.34
C ILE A 45 18.49 -12.94 22.50
N ILE A 46 17.75 -13.60 21.62
CA ILE A 46 17.54 -15.05 21.68
C ILE A 46 17.55 -15.61 20.26
N GLY A 47 17.99 -16.87 20.11
CA GLY A 47 17.90 -17.56 18.84
C GLY A 47 17.90 -19.06 19.01
N LYS A 48 17.17 -19.74 18.13
CA LYS A 48 17.10 -21.20 18.08
C LYS A 48 17.39 -21.66 16.66
N LYS A 49 18.34 -22.58 16.53
CA LYS A 49 18.60 -23.25 15.26
C LYS A 49 17.57 -24.36 15.06
N ILE A 50 16.80 -24.29 13.98
CA ILE A 50 15.84 -25.33 13.59
C ILE A 50 16.25 -25.82 12.20
N GLY A 51 16.70 -27.08 12.14
CA GLY A 51 17.38 -27.61 10.96
C GLY A 51 18.71 -26.90 10.70
N GLU A 52 18.85 -26.31 9.51
CA GLU A 52 20.04 -25.55 9.12
C GLU A 52 19.93 -24.03 9.34
N THR A 53 18.72 -23.51 9.58
CA THR A 53 18.45 -22.08 9.69
C THR A 53 18.38 -21.65 11.15
N LEU A 54 19.02 -20.53 11.45
CA LEU A 54 18.95 -19.87 12.74
C LEU A 54 17.76 -18.91 12.78
N TYR A 55 16.80 -19.16 13.67
CA TYR A 55 15.70 -18.23 13.91
C TYR A 55 16.08 -17.34 15.07
N SER A 56 16.17 -16.03 14.85
CA SER A 56 16.63 -15.06 15.86
C SER A 56 15.59 -14.00 16.15
N LEU A 57 15.56 -13.57 17.42
CA LEU A 57 14.86 -12.37 17.87
C LEU A 57 15.92 -11.41 18.38
N ASN A 58 15.96 -10.22 17.79
CA ASN A 58 16.98 -9.22 18.03
C ASN A 58 16.44 -8.03 18.83
N LEU A 59 17.35 -7.23 19.38
CA LEU A 59 17.04 -6.18 20.35
C LEU A 59 16.22 -5.03 19.77
N LEU A 60 16.54 -4.62 18.54
CA LEU A 60 15.88 -3.49 17.91
C LEU A 60 14.62 -4.00 17.19
N PRO A 61 13.41 -3.71 17.67
CA PRO A 61 12.16 -4.25 17.13
C PRO A 61 11.73 -3.53 15.83
N PHE A 62 12.67 -3.04 15.04
CA PHE A 62 12.40 -2.36 13.79
C PHE A 62 12.71 -3.34 12.66
N GLY A 63 11.68 -3.87 12.00
CA GLY A 63 11.83 -4.73 10.83
C GLY A 63 12.17 -6.20 11.10
N ALA A 64 12.60 -6.88 10.04
CA ALA A 64 13.00 -8.27 10.01
C ALA A 64 14.04 -8.44 8.89
N PHE A 65 14.73 -9.57 8.86
CA PHE A 65 15.66 -9.87 7.77
C PHE A 65 15.78 -11.37 7.51
N VAL A 66 16.04 -11.74 6.26
CA VAL A 66 16.51 -13.06 5.87
C VAL A 66 17.96 -13.01 5.35
N ARG A 67 18.86 -13.81 5.93
CA ARG A 67 20.24 -13.97 5.45
C ARG A 67 20.32 -15.16 4.53
N ILE A 68 20.31 -14.88 3.22
CA ILE A 68 20.39 -15.90 2.18
C ILE A 68 21.87 -16.18 1.86
N HIS A 69 22.25 -17.45 1.89
CA HIS A 69 23.64 -17.84 1.65
C HIS A 69 24.09 -17.48 0.24
N GLY A 70 25.22 -16.80 0.12
CA GLY A 70 25.80 -16.38 -1.16
C GLY A 70 25.17 -15.15 -1.81
N GLU A 71 24.25 -14.47 -1.11
CA GLU A 71 23.65 -13.23 -1.59
C GLU A 71 24.62 -12.05 -1.51
N GLU A 72 25.24 -11.81 -0.34
CA GLU A 72 26.19 -10.71 -0.14
C GLU A 72 27.62 -11.08 -0.57
N GLU A 73 28.02 -12.34 -0.36
CA GLU A 73 29.36 -12.84 -0.65
C GLU A 73 29.36 -13.87 -1.78
N ASP A 74 30.42 -13.87 -2.61
CA ASP A 74 30.62 -14.89 -3.63
C ASP A 74 30.91 -16.26 -3.01
N ALA A 75 29.85 -17.04 -2.81
CA ALA A 75 29.93 -18.41 -2.35
C ALA A 75 29.92 -19.39 -3.54
N LYS A 76 30.94 -20.25 -3.64
CA LYS A 76 31.01 -21.32 -4.66
C LYS A 76 30.19 -22.58 -4.30
N ASP A 77 29.22 -22.46 -3.40
CA ASP A 77 28.35 -23.56 -2.98
C ASP A 77 27.20 -23.74 -4.01
N PRO A 78 26.89 -24.97 -4.47
CA PRO A 78 25.69 -25.25 -5.28
C PRO A 78 24.36 -24.78 -4.65
N ARG A 79 24.30 -24.62 -3.32
CA ARG A 79 23.16 -24.08 -2.56
C ARG A 79 23.27 -22.58 -2.25
N SER A 80 24.22 -21.88 -2.86
CA SER A 80 24.29 -20.42 -2.81
C SER A 80 23.19 -19.78 -3.67
N PHE A 81 22.85 -18.53 -3.38
CA PHE A 81 21.96 -17.72 -4.20
C PHE A 81 22.52 -17.56 -5.62
N THR A 82 23.81 -17.27 -5.74
CA THR A 82 24.46 -16.98 -7.03
C THR A 82 24.75 -18.17 -7.91
N SER A 83 24.74 -19.39 -7.39
CA SER A 83 24.78 -20.60 -8.22
C SER A 83 23.45 -20.87 -8.94
N LYS A 84 22.34 -20.23 -8.51
CA LYS A 84 21.01 -20.45 -9.09
C LYS A 84 20.82 -19.69 -10.40
N PRO A 85 20.04 -20.24 -11.35
CA PRO A 85 19.67 -19.53 -12.56
C PRO A 85 18.94 -18.21 -12.23
N ILE A 86 19.12 -17.22 -13.10
CA ILE A 86 18.63 -15.84 -12.88
C ILE A 86 17.14 -15.80 -12.56
N TRP A 87 16.32 -16.63 -13.22
CA TRP A 87 14.88 -16.65 -12.95
C TRP A 87 14.52 -17.13 -11.54
N GLN A 88 15.30 -18.05 -10.95
CA GLN A 88 15.09 -18.47 -9.55
C GLN A 88 15.48 -17.36 -8.59
N ARG A 89 16.63 -16.71 -8.83
CA ARG A 89 17.06 -15.54 -8.07
C ARG A 89 16.03 -14.42 -8.13
N ALA A 90 15.51 -14.12 -9.32
CA ALA A 90 14.48 -13.11 -9.52
C ALA A 90 13.18 -13.46 -8.78
N LEU A 91 12.72 -14.72 -8.83
CA LEU A 91 11.54 -15.14 -8.07
C LEU A 91 11.76 -15.00 -6.56
N ILE A 92 12.94 -15.35 -6.04
CA ILE A 92 13.26 -15.16 -4.61
C ILE A 92 13.13 -13.69 -4.22
N LEU A 93 13.70 -12.76 -5.00
CA LEU A 93 13.59 -11.32 -4.75
C LEU A 93 12.16 -10.80 -4.91
N ILE A 94 11.39 -11.32 -5.87
CA ILE A 94 9.97 -10.96 -6.03
C ILE A 94 9.11 -11.52 -4.88
N GLY A 95 9.58 -12.53 -4.15
CA GLY A 95 8.86 -13.17 -3.04
C GLY A 95 8.36 -12.21 -1.97
N GLY A 96 9.20 -11.25 -1.60
CA GLY A 96 8.84 -10.20 -0.65
C GLY A 96 7.72 -9.30 -1.18
N VAL A 97 7.86 -8.78 -2.40
CA VAL A 97 6.85 -7.95 -3.08
C VAL A 97 5.52 -8.68 -3.21
N LEU A 98 5.54 -9.93 -3.64
CA LEU A 98 4.34 -10.76 -3.78
C LEU A 98 3.64 -10.97 -2.44
N THR A 99 4.39 -11.08 -1.34
CA THR A 99 3.79 -11.31 -0.03
C THR A 99 2.98 -10.11 0.41
N PHE A 100 3.48 -8.88 0.24
CA PHE A 100 2.68 -7.68 0.50
C PHE A 100 1.42 -7.61 -0.35
N TRP A 101 1.54 -7.94 -1.64
CA TRP A 101 0.40 -7.95 -2.55
C TRP A 101 -0.64 -9.00 -2.14
N ILE A 102 -0.20 -10.21 -1.74
CA ILE A 102 -1.06 -11.28 -1.22
C ILE A 102 -1.75 -10.86 0.08
N ILE A 103 -1.04 -10.20 1.00
CA ILE A 103 -1.63 -9.71 2.26
C ILE A 103 -2.75 -8.71 1.96
N SER A 104 -2.50 -7.73 1.09
CA SER A 104 -3.53 -6.78 0.67
C SER A 104 -4.73 -7.50 0.04
N PHE A 105 -4.47 -8.47 -0.85
CA PHE A 105 -5.51 -9.28 -1.47
C PHE A 105 -6.38 -10.00 -0.42
N LEU A 106 -5.76 -10.68 0.54
CA LEU A 106 -6.48 -11.40 1.59
C LEU A 106 -7.30 -10.44 2.45
N ILE A 107 -6.73 -9.31 2.86
CA ILE A 107 -7.45 -8.30 3.66
C ILE A 107 -8.66 -7.76 2.89
N LEU A 108 -8.47 -7.34 1.63
CA LEU A 108 -9.53 -6.76 0.80
C LEU A 108 -10.57 -7.78 0.34
N SER A 109 -10.27 -9.09 0.40
CA SER A 109 -11.29 -10.12 0.18
C SER A 109 -12.32 -10.15 1.31
N PHE A 110 -11.91 -9.93 2.56
CA PHE A 110 -12.80 -10.06 3.72
C PHE A 110 -13.35 -8.73 4.23
N ILE A 111 -12.90 -7.61 3.67
CA ILE A 111 -13.37 -6.27 4.04
C ILE A 111 -14.23 -5.71 2.93
N PRO A 112 -15.53 -5.50 3.19
CA PRO A 112 -16.35 -4.82 2.22
C PRO A 112 -15.89 -3.37 2.09
N THR A 113 -15.62 -2.97 0.85
CA THR A 113 -15.24 -1.61 0.50
C THR A 113 -16.32 -0.96 -0.35
N GLY A 114 -16.54 0.33 -0.10
CA GLY A 114 -17.46 1.19 -0.84
C GLY A 114 -16.78 2.50 -1.22
N VAL A 115 -17.56 3.40 -1.82
CA VAL A 115 -17.08 4.72 -2.23
C VAL A 115 -17.53 5.73 -1.18
N GLY A 116 -16.58 6.26 -0.42
CA GLY A 116 -16.81 7.29 0.59
C GLY A 116 -16.59 8.70 0.05
N ILE A 117 -17.28 9.67 0.65
CA ILE A 117 -17.06 11.09 0.43
C ILE A 117 -15.92 11.54 1.35
N ILE A 118 -14.81 12.00 0.77
CA ILE A 118 -13.61 12.43 1.51
C ILE A 118 -13.53 13.95 1.69
N ALA A 119 -14.20 14.70 0.83
CA ALA A 119 -14.40 16.14 0.98
C ALA A 119 -15.64 16.59 0.22
N VAL A 120 -16.26 17.66 0.71
CA VAL A 120 -17.39 18.35 0.10
C VAL A 120 -17.01 19.81 -0.04
N GLN A 121 -17.20 20.40 -1.23
CA GLN A 121 -16.87 21.80 -1.47
C GLN A 121 -17.99 22.71 -1.00
N ASP A 122 -17.64 23.77 -0.30
CA ASP A 122 -18.58 24.77 0.22
C ASP A 122 -19.44 25.37 -0.92
N GLY A 123 -20.76 25.44 -0.70
CA GLY A 123 -21.71 25.97 -1.67
C GLY A 123 -21.93 25.07 -2.91
N SER A 124 -21.38 23.86 -2.93
CA SER A 124 -21.63 22.89 -3.98
C SER A 124 -23.03 22.25 -3.86
N PRO A 125 -23.56 21.60 -4.92
CA PRO A 125 -24.81 20.86 -4.81
C PRO A 125 -24.78 19.78 -3.73
N ALA A 126 -23.62 19.19 -3.45
CA ALA A 126 -23.47 18.21 -2.38
C ALA A 126 -23.60 18.84 -0.99
N ASP A 127 -22.98 20.00 -0.78
CA ASP A 127 -23.10 20.77 0.46
C ASP A 127 -24.55 21.19 0.71
N LEU A 128 -25.20 21.77 -0.32
CA LEU A 128 -26.59 22.23 -0.24
C LEU A 128 -27.61 21.10 -0.03
N SER A 129 -27.28 19.88 -0.46
CA SER A 129 -28.15 18.70 -0.26
C SER A 129 -27.91 18.01 1.09
N GLY A 130 -26.89 18.44 1.86
CA GLY A 130 -26.57 17.90 3.18
C GLY A 130 -25.73 16.63 3.15
N LEU A 131 -24.98 16.38 2.06
CA LEU A 131 -23.91 15.38 2.05
C LEU A 131 -22.77 15.86 2.93
N ILE A 132 -22.19 14.93 3.69
CA ILE A 132 -21.05 15.22 4.56
C ILE A 132 -19.88 14.29 4.29
N THR A 133 -18.68 14.74 4.66
CA THR A 133 -17.50 13.88 4.69
C THR A 133 -17.74 12.66 5.58
N GLY A 134 -17.39 11.48 5.09
CA GLY A 134 -17.59 10.20 5.76
C GLY A 134 -18.82 9.42 5.28
N ASP A 135 -19.75 10.04 4.55
CA ASP A 135 -20.86 9.33 3.91
C ASP A 135 -20.34 8.31 2.90
N VAL A 136 -20.83 7.06 2.97
CA VAL A 136 -20.46 5.98 2.05
C VAL A 136 -21.59 5.73 1.06
N MET A 137 -21.33 5.99 -0.22
CA MET A 137 -22.30 5.82 -1.30
C MET A 137 -22.62 4.35 -1.53
N GLU A 138 -23.90 4.00 -1.43
CA GLU A 138 -24.39 2.63 -1.68
C GLU A 138 -25.02 2.49 -3.06
N GLU A 139 -25.82 3.48 -3.44
CA GLU A 139 -26.71 3.42 -4.60
C GLU A 139 -27.10 4.83 -5.07
N ILE A 140 -27.30 4.99 -6.38
CA ILE A 140 -27.95 6.18 -6.96
C ILE A 140 -29.28 5.73 -7.56
N ILE A 141 -30.35 6.41 -7.19
CA ILE A 141 -31.68 6.21 -7.77
C ILE A 141 -31.92 7.31 -8.79
N ILE A 142 -32.18 6.91 -10.04
CA ILE A 142 -32.50 7.77 -11.18
C ILE A 142 -33.81 7.25 -11.76
N ASP A 143 -34.81 8.12 -11.93
CA ASP A 143 -36.15 7.75 -12.43
C ASP A 143 -36.79 6.54 -11.72
N GLY A 144 -36.55 6.41 -10.42
CA GLY A 144 -37.05 5.29 -9.60
C GLY A 144 -36.29 3.97 -9.79
N VAL A 145 -35.25 3.92 -10.62
CA VAL A 145 -34.35 2.77 -10.77
C VAL A 145 -33.10 2.96 -9.94
N GLY A 146 -32.85 2.01 -9.04
CA GLY A 146 -31.66 1.99 -8.19
C GLY A 146 -30.46 1.33 -8.87
N TYR A 147 -29.33 2.04 -8.89
CA TYR A 147 -28.05 1.57 -9.42
C TYR A 147 -27.03 1.42 -8.29
N PRO A 148 -26.62 0.19 -7.95
CA PRO A 148 -25.64 -0.03 -6.90
C PRO A 148 -24.27 0.48 -7.33
N LEU A 149 -23.60 1.18 -6.42
CA LEU A 149 -22.28 1.77 -6.67
C LEU A 149 -21.20 0.93 -6.00
N PHE A 150 -20.16 0.61 -6.78
CA PHE A 150 -19.02 -0.17 -6.28
C PHE A 150 -17.71 0.55 -6.49
N THR A 151 -17.50 1.21 -7.62
CA THR A 151 -16.24 1.90 -7.92
C THR A 151 -16.43 3.40 -7.97
N ILE A 152 -15.34 4.14 -7.72
CA ILE A 152 -15.33 5.60 -7.91
C ILE A 152 -15.73 5.94 -9.36
N LYS A 153 -15.29 5.12 -10.32
CA LYS A 153 -15.64 5.27 -11.74
C LYS A 153 -17.15 5.14 -11.98
N ASP A 154 -17.82 4.18 -11.34
CA ASP A 154 -19.28 4.02 -11.45
C ASP A 154 -20.00 5.26 -10.95
N VAL A 155 -19.57 5.77 -9.78
CA VAL A 155 -20.12 6.98 -9.17
C VAL A 155 -19.94 8.18 -10.10
N GLN A 156 -18.72 8.40 -10.57
CA GLN A 156 -18.40 9.52 -11.46
C GLN A 156 -19.15 9.42 -12.78
N LEU A 157 -19.21 8.22 -13.39
CA LEU A 157 -19.95 7.98 -14.63
C LEU A 157 -21.41 8.36 -14.46
N ARG A 158 -22.09 7.83 -13.43
CA ARG A 158 -23.52 8.09 -13.23
C ARG A 158 -23.83 9.53 -12.86
N ILE A 159 -23.00 10.18 -12.04
CA ILE A 159 -23.16 11.62 -11.78
C ILE A 159 -22.97 12.44 -13.07
N ASN A 160 -22.03 12.06 -13.93
CA ASN A 160 -21.75 12.79 -15.16
C ASN A 160 -22.79 12.56 -16.27
N GLU A 161 -23.38 11.38 -16.35
CA GLU A 161 -24.46 11.06 -17.30
C GLU A 161 -25.77 11.79 -16.95
N ASN A 162 -26.00 12.10 -15.67
CA ASN A 162 -27.25 12.70 -15.18
C ASN A 162 -27.06 14.16 -14.74
N ARG A 163 -26.19 14.91 -15.45
CA ARG A 163 -25.96 16.33 -15.16
C ARG A 163 -27.21 17.15 -15.48
N GLY A 164 -27.59 18.02 -14.55
CA GLY A 164 -28.77 18.87 -14.68
C GLY A 164 -30.09 18.19 -14.27
N GLU A 165 -30.07 16.90 -13.95
CA GLU A 165 -31.23 16.13 -13.50
C GLU A 165 -31.17 15.89 -11.98
N GLU A 166 -32.33 15.70 -11.34
CA GLU A 166 -32.38 15.37 -9.92
C GLU A 166 -32.12 13.88 -9.72
N ILE A 167 -31.09 13.55 -8.96
CA ILE A 167 -30.74 12.18 -8.59
C ILE A 167 -30.87 11.99 -7.09
N THR A 168 -31.33 10.83 -6.66
CA THR A 168 -31.36 10.48 -5.24
C THR A 168 -30.15 9.62 -4.90
N LEU A 169 -29.30 10.12 -4.00
CA LEU A 169 -28.12 9.44 -3.51
C LEU A 169 -28.47 8.71 -2.23
N VAL A 170 -28.30 7.39 -2.23
CA VAL A 170 -28.43 6.58 -1.01
C VAL A 170 -27.04 6.39 -0.41
N VAL A 171 -26.83 6.98 0.76
CA VAL A 171 -25.57 6.94 1.48
C VAL A 171 -25.74 6.30 2.84
N GLN A 172 -24.70 5.61 3.29
CA GLN A 172 -24.55 5.11 4.64
C GLN A 172 -23.79 6.16 5.46
N ARG A 173 -24.47 6.73 6.45
CA ARG A 173 -23.93 7.72 7.40
C ARG A 173 -23.82 7.07 8.78
N GLY A 174 -22.62 6.61 9.13
CA GLY A 174 -22.44 5.78 10.33
C GLY A 174 -23.24 4.49 10.22
N GLU A 175 -24.22 4.29 11.10
CA GLU A 175 -25.15 3.14 11.07
C GLU A 175 -26.45 3.42 10.32
N GLU A 176 -26.73 4.67 9.95
CA GLU A 176 -27.99 5.04 9.29
C GLU A 176 -27.86 5.07 7.76
N ARG A 177 -28.91 4.58 7.09
CA ARG A 177 -29.06 4.69 5.63
C ARG A 177 -29.90 5.91 5.30
N VAL A 178 -29.31 6.89 4.64
CA VAL A 178 -29.91 8.19 4.35
C VAL A 178 -30.07 8.36 2.83
N SER A 179 -31.22 8.87 2.40
CA SER A 179 -31.48 9.22 1.00
C SER A 179 -31.45 10.74 0.83
N ILE A 180 -30.57 11.22 -0.04
CA ILE A 180 -30.29 12.64 -0.24
C ILE A 180 -30.58 12.99 -1.70
N LEU A 181 -31.44 13.98 -1.93
CA LEU A 181 -31.72 14.48 -3.27
C LEU A 181 -30.68 15.53 -3.64
N ALA A 182 -30.00 15.35 -4.77
CA ALA A 182 -29.00 16.29 -5.26
C ALA A 182 -29.12 16.48 -6.77
N ARG A 183 -28.74 17.66 -7.26
CA ARG A 183 -28.77 18.00 -8.69
C ARG A 183 -27.36 18.33 -9.18
N PRO A 184 -26.71 17.44 -9.97
CA PRO A 184 -25.37 17.71 -10.47
C PRO A 184 -25.34 18.88 -11.44
N ARG A 185 -24.32 19.74 -11.36
CA ARG A 185 -24.16 20.90 -12.24
C ARG A 185 -23.85 20.48 -13.68
N LEU A 186 -24.46 21.16 -14.65
CA LEU A 186 -24.15 21.02 -16.08
C LEU A 186 -22.69 21.43 -16.38
N SER A 187 -22.27 22.55 -15.80
CA SER A 187 -20.94 23.14 -15.96
C SER A 187 -20.32 23.39 -14.59
N PRO A 188 -19.62 22.42 -13.99
CA PRO A 188 -18.93 22.64 -12.73
C PRO A 188 -17.73 23.61 -12.89
N PRO A 189 -17.35 24.33 -11.83
CA PRO A 189 -16.12 25.13 -11.80
C PRO A 189 -14.88 24.30 -12.13
N PRO A 190 -13.80 24.95 -12.62
CA PRO A 190 -12.53 24.26 -12.82
C PRO A 190 -12.07 23.56 -11.54
N GLN A 191 -11.63 22.30 -11.65
CA GLN A 191 -11.18 21.43 -10.54
C GLN A 191 -12.30 20.87 -9.63
N GLU A 192 -13.57 21.14 -9.90
CA GLU A 192 -14.70 20.54 -9.18
C GLU A 192 -15.44 19.49 -10.02
N GLY A 193 -15.95 18.45 -9.34
CA GLY A 193 -16.93 17.53 -9.92
C GLY A 193 -18.31 18.18 -10.06
N ALA A 194 -19.21 17.55 -10.82
CA ALA A 194 -20.57 18.06 -11.03
C ALA A 194 -21.34 18.28 -9.72
N LEU A 195 -21.12 17.43 -8.71
CA LEU A 195 -21.65 17.59 -7.35
C LEU A 195 -20.73 18.35 -6.39
N GLY A 196 -19.47 18.61 -6.75
CA GLY A 196 -18.49 19.24 -5.85
C GLY A 196 -18.04 18.34 -4.69
N ILE A 197 -17.92 17.02 -4.94
CA ILE A 197 -17.42 16.04 -3.96
C ILE A 197 -16.08 15.47 -4.40
N ALA A 198 -15.21 15.22 -3.43
CA ALA A 198 -14.06 14.35 -3.60
C ALA A 198 -14.43 12.95 -3.07
N LEU A 199 -14.08 11.93 -3.84
CA LEU A 199 -14.40 10.54 -3.55
C LEU A 199 -13.13 9.77 -3.19
N GLY A 200 -13.26 8.87 -2.22
CA GLY A 200 -12.22 7.92 -1.84
C GLY A 200 -12.83 6.57 -1.56
N TYR A 201 -11.98 5.56 -1.39
CA TYR A 201 -12.45 4.26 -0.93
C TYR A 201 -12.60 4.26 0.59
N ALA A 202 -13.71 3.71 1.08
CA ALA A 202 -14.02 3.60 2.49
C ALA A 202 -14.46 2.18 2.86
N ALA A 203 -14.36 1.83 4.14
CA ALA A 203 -15.01 0.63 4.65
C ALA A 203 -16.52 0.74 4.44
N SER A 204 -17.16 -0.33 3.99
CA SER A 204 -18.60 -0.41 3.76
C SER A 204 -19.20 -1.51 4.61
N GLN A 205 -20.46 -1.33 5.00
CA GLN A 205 -21.24 -2.37 5.70
C GLN A 205 -21.91 -3.36 4.73
N ARG A 206 -21.74 -3.15 3.42
CA ARG A 206 -22.37 -3.99 2.40
C ARG A 206 -21.70 -5.36 2.33
N ASN A 207 -22.30 -6.35 2.97
CA ASN A 207 -21.80 -7.71 2.93
C ASN A 207 -21.97 -8.33 1.54
N TYR A 208 -20.88 -8.93 1.04
CA TYR A 208 -20.92 -9.78 -0.16
C TYR A 208 -21.03 -11.24 0.25
N PRO A 209 -21.62 -12.11 -0.59
CA PRO A 209 -21.52 -13.54 -0.39
C PRO A 209 -20.05 -13.99 -0.31
N LEU A 210 -19.72 -14.89 0.63
CA LEU A 210 -18.34 -15.32 0.88
C LEU A 210 -17.62 -15.91 -0.35
N TYR A 211 -18.35 -16.50 -1.30
CA TYR A 211 -17.75 -17.02 -2.53
C TYR A 211 -17.29 -15.91 -3.50
N GLN A 212 -17.83 -14.69 -3.37
CA GLN A 212 -17.43 -13.53 -4.18
C GLN A 212 -16.24 -12.77 -3.58
N ALA A 213 -15.95 -12.98 -2.29
CA ALA A 213 -14.90 -12.29 -1.55
C ALA A 213 -13.51 -12.39 -2.22
N PRO A 214 -13.01 -13.58 -2.62
CA PRO A 214 -11.71 -13.67 -3.31
C PRO A 214 -11.69 -12.87 -4.62
N TYR A 215 -12.70 -13.04 -5.47
CA TYR A 215 -12.76 -12.33 -6.75
C TYR A 215 -12.79 -10.81 -6.58
N ARG A 216 -13.61 -10.31 -5.65
CA ARG A 216 -13.70 -8.89 -5.32
C ARG A 216 -12.39 -8.36 -4.72
N GLY A 217 -11.80 -9.07 -3.76
CA GLY A 217 -10.52 -8.70 -3.17
C GLY A 217 -9.39 -8.60 -4.20
N PHE A 218 -9.36 -9.53 -5.17
CA PHE A 218 -8.42 -9.46 -6.30
C PHE A 218 -8.64 -8.20 -7.13
N LEU A 219 -9.87 -7.96 -7.58
CA LEU A 219 -10.19 -6.77 -8.38
C LEU A 219 -9.86 -5.47 -7.66
N ARG A 220 -10.17 -5.38 -6.36
CA ARG A 220 -9.85 -4.22 -5.52
C ARG A 220 -8.36 -4.01 -5.35
N THR A 221 -7.62 -5.07 -5.09
CA THR A 221 -6.16 -5.00 -4.94
C THR A 221 -5.52 -4.53 -6.24
N ALA A 222 -5.96 -5.08 -7.38
CA ALA A 222 -5.51 -4.64 -8.69
C ALA A 222 -5.86 -3.17 -8.95
N GLU A 223 -7.11 -2.77 -8.69
CA GLU A 223 -7.58 -1.40 -8.84
C GLU A 223 -6.73 -0.42 -8.03
N PHE A 224 -6.55 -0.67 -6.73
CA PHE A 224 -5.69 0.16 -5.88
C PHE A 224 -4.23 0.18 -6.36
N THR A 225 -3.72 -0.95 -6.85
CA THR A 225 -2.36 -1.02 -7.41
C THR A 225 -2.24 -0.09 -8.62
N PHE A 226 -3.18 -0.14 -9.57
CA PHE A 226 -3.17 0.72 -10.75
C PHE A 226 -3.41 2.19 -10.40
N SER A 227 -4.33 2.50 -9.48
CA SER A 227 -4.58 3.86 -9.02
C SER A 227 -3.37 4.45 -8.29
N ALA A 228 -2.65 3.66 -7.50
CA ALA A 228 -1.41 4.10 -6.87
C ALA A 228 -0.32 4.42 -7.91
N MET A 229 -0.16 3.57 -8.93
CA MET A 229 0.76 3.81 -10.04
C MET A 229 0.39 5.07 -10.85
N GLU A 230 -0.90 5.26 -11.16
CA GLU A 230 -1.41 6.46 -11.84
C GLU A 230 -1.16 7.72 -11.00
N GLY A 231 -1.44 7.66 -9.69
CA GLY A 231 -1.18 8.75 -8.76
C GLY A 231 0.30 9.15 -8.72
N TRP A 232 1.21 8.17 -8.69
CA TRP A 232 2.65 8.44 -8.78
C TRP A 232 3.05 9.02 -10.12
N TYR A 233 2.52 8.51 -11.23
CA TYR A 233 2.79 9.04 -12.56
C TYR A 233 2.37 10.51 -12.67
N LEU A 234 1.15 10.85 -12.22
CA LEU A 234 0.65 12.23 -12.20
C LEU A 234 1.47 13.13 -11.27
N ALA A 235 1.84 12.64 -10.09
CA ALA A 235 2.68 13.40 -9.16
C ALA A 235 4.05 13.73 -9.77
N LEU A 236 4.66 12.77 -10.48
CA LEU A 236 5.94 12.96 -11.17
C LEU A 236 5.80 13.86 -12.41
N SER A 237 4.73 13.72 -13.20
CA SER A 237 4.50 14.54 -14.39
C SER A 237 4.26 16.01 -14.04
N ASN A 238 3.62 16.26 -12.89
CA ASN A 238 3.25 17.59 -12.45
C ASN A 238 4.36 18.26 -11.60
N ILE A 239 5.50 17.61 -11.40
CA ILE A 239 6.61 18.17 -10.61
C ILE A 239 7.12 19.51 -11.19
N THR A 240 6.97 19.71 -12.50
CA THR A 240 7.34 20.94 -13.22
C THR A 240 6.28 22.03 -13.14
N GLN A 241 5.02 21.68 -12.83
CA GLN A 241 3.88 22.60 -12.73
C GLN A 241 3.69 23.14 -11.30
N GLY A 242 4.58 22.79 -10.38
CA GLY A 242 4.48 23.09 -8.96
C GLY A 242 3.75 21.99 -8.19
N LYS A 243 3.90 21.98 -6.86
CA LYS A 243 3.22 21.01 -6.01
C LYS A 243 1.69 21.24 -6.09
N PRO A 244 0.88 20.20 -6.31
CA PRO A 244 -0.56 20.31 -6.14
C PRO A 244 -0.88 20.86 -4.74
N SER A 245 -1.82 21.80 -4.64
CA SER A 245 -2.28 22.35 -3.36
C SER A 245 -2.69 21.20 -2.43
N GLY A 246 -2.08 21.12 -1.24
CA GLY A 246 -2.36 20.09 -0.25
C GLY A 246 -1.51 18.81 -0.35
N ALA A 247 -0.66 18.65 -1.37
CA ALA A 247 0.25 17.52 -1.47
C ALA A 247 1.37 17.62 -0.41
N ARG A 248 1.38 16.68 0.54
CA ARG A 248 2.37 16.61 1.62
C ARG A 248 3.15 15.31 1.52
N LEU A 249 4.47 15.40 1.65
CA LEU A 249 5.31 14.24 1.88
C LEU A 249 5.14 13.84 3.34
N MET A 250 4.83 12.58 3.58
CA MET A 250 4.61 12.04 4.91
C MET A 250 5.75 11.07 5.25
N GLY A 251 6.40 11.30 6.37
CA GLY A 251 7.47 10.45 6.87
C GLY A 251 6.95 9.35 7.81
N PRO A 252 7.86 8.61 8.47
CA PRO A 252 7.50 7.55 9.40
C PRO A 252 6.61 8.02 10.56
N ILE A 253 6.82 9.25 11.07
CA ILE A 253 6.03 9.78 12.19
C ILE A 253 4.63 10.16 11.71
N GLY A 254 4.51 10.83 10.56
CA GLY A 254 3.21 11.16 9.98
C GLY A 254 2.39 9.91 9.62
N ILE A 255 3.05 8.88 9.06
CA ILE A 255 2.39 7.58 8.79
C ILE A 255 1.89 6.99 10.09
N PHE A 256 2.71 6.98 11.16
CA PHE A 256 2.31 6.45 12.46
C PHE A 256 1.13 7.24 13.07
N ASP A 257 1.14 8.56 12.99
CA ASP A 257 0.03 9.41 13.45
C ASP A 257 -1.27 9.10 12.69
N MET A 258 -1.24 9.10 11.35
CA MET A 258 -2.37 8.67 10.52
C MET A 258 -2.85 7.27 10.90
N PHE A 259 -1.92 6.35 11.11
CA PHE A 259 -2.21 4.98 11.46
C PHE A 259 -2.97 4.89 12.79
N THR A 260 -2.58 5.68 13.80
CA THR A 260 -3.31 5.74 15.08
C THR A 260 -4.69 6.35 14.95
N GLN A 261 -4.85 7.43 14.16
CA GLN A 261 -6.15 8.05 13.89
C GLN A 261 -7.10 7.07 13.18
N VAL A 262 -6.62 6.37 12.16
CA VAL A 262 -7.44 5.41 11.41
C VAL A 262 -7.83 4.21 12.28
N ALA A 263 -6.96 3.76 13.17
CA ALA A 263 -7.28 2.68 14.09
C ALA A 263 -8.38 3.06 15.11
N GLU A 264 -8.56 4.35 15.40
CA GLU A 264 -9.68 4.85 16.23
C GLU A 264 -11.01 4.89 15.45
N LEU A 265 -10.99 4.97 14.12
CA LEU A 265 -12.18 4.89 13.26
C LEU A 265 -12.78 3.47 13.20
N GLY A 266 -12.06 2.46 13.67
CA GLY A 266 -12.52 1.07 13.79
C GLY A 266 -11.73 0.07 12.95
N SER A 267 -11.97 -1.22 13.21
CA SER A 267 -11.17 -2.32 12.64
C SER A 267 -11.23 -2.43 11.12
N SER A 268 -12.36 -2.04 10.49
CA SER A 268 -12.50 -2.12 9.04
C SER A 268 -11.66 -1.05 8.32
N TYR A 269 -11.65 0.18 8.84
CA TYR A 269 -10.78 1.25 8.33
C TYR A 269 -9.31 0.94 8.60
N PHE A 270 -9.03 0.40 9.79
CA PHE A 270 -7.72 -0.07 10.19
C PHE A 270 -7.10 -1.06 9.20
N LEU A 271 -7.83 -2.13 8.90
CA LEU A 271 -7.36 -3.17 7.99
C LEU A 271 -7.34 -2.68 6.54
N LEU A 272 -8.30 -1.85 6.10
CA LEU A 272 -8.24 -1.20 4.78
C LEU A 272 -6.94 -0.40 4.63
N PHE A 273 -6.56 0.37 5.66
CA PHE A 273 -5.31 1.10 5.66
C PHE A 273 -4.08 0.19 5.63
N LEU A 274 -4.10 -0.93 6.37
CA LEU A 274 -3.04 -1.94 6.32
C LEU A 274 -2.89 -2.57 4.93
N ALA A 275 -3.99 -2.82 4.23
CA ALA A 275 -3.98 -3.29 2.85
C ALA A 275 -3.38 -2.26 1.89
N LEU A 276 -3.79 -0.99 2.01
CA LEU A 276 -3.23 0.10 1.21
C LEU A 276 -1.72 0.28 1.45
N ILE A 277 -1.28 0.29 2.71
CA ILE A 277 0.15 0.33 3.05
C ILE A 277 0.89 -0.86 2.42
N SER A 278 0.32 -2.06 2.48
CA SER A 278 0.92 -3.24 1.85
C SER A 278 1.10 -3.06 0.34
N ILE A 279 0.10 -2.52 -0.37
CA ILE A 279 0.23 -2.19 -1.80
C ILE A 279 1.34 -1.14 -2.03
N TYR A 280 1.36 -0.06 -1.24
CA TYR A 280 2.36 0.99 -1.39
C TYR A 280 3.79 0.48 -1.13
N ILE A 281 4.00 -0.38 -0.14
CA ILE A 281 5.31 -0.98 0.14
C ILE A 281 5.68 -1.99 -0.97
N ALA A 282 4.72 -2.79 -1.47
CA ALA A 282 4.96 -3.68 -2.60
C ALA A 282 5.42 -2.90 -3.85
N LEU A 283 4.72 -1.82 -4.18
CA LEU A 283 5.06 -0.94 -5.29
C LEU A 283 6.40 -0.21 -5.06
N PHE A 284 6.70 0.19 -3.83
CA PHE A 284 8.00 0.80 -3.54
C PHE A 284 9.14 -0.20 -3.71
N ASN A 285 8.96 -1.43 -3.23
CA ASN A 285 9.97 -2.48 -3.31
C ASN A 285 10.17 -3.03 -4.73
N ILE A 286 9.25 -2.82 -5.67
CA ILE A 286 9.48 -3.17 -7.08
C ILE A 286 10.22 -2.09 -7.86
N LEU A 287 10.34 -0.87 -7.33
CA LEU A 287 11.04 0.21 -8.01
C LEU A 287 12.52 -0.14 -8.22
N PRO A 288 13.13 0.29 -9.35
CA PRO A 288 14.54 0.05 -9.65
C PRO A 288 15.45 0.98 -8.83
N ILE A 289 15.25 1.03 -7.52
CA ILE A 289 16.00 1.84 -6.57
C ILE A 289 17.00 0.90 -5.86
N PRO A 290 18.30 1.18 -5.89
CA PRO A 290 19.27 0.43 -5.09
C PRO A 290 18.87 0.42 -3.61
N VAL A 291 19.24 -0.63 -2.86
CA VAL A 291 18.78 -0.97 -1.48
C VAL A 291 17.50 -1.80 -1.41
N VAL A 292 16.48 -1.53 -2.21
CA VAL A 292 15.23 -2.34 -2.21
C VAL A 292 15.30 -3.51 -3.20
N ASP A 293 14.35 -4.44 -3.10
CA ASP A 293 14.31 -5.67 -3.92
C ASP A 293 14.38 -5.39 -5.42
N GLY A 294 13.66 -4.37 -5.89
CA GLY A 294 13.60 -3.94 -7.28
C GLY A 294 14.95 -3.43 -7.82
N GLY A 295 15.78 -2.85 -6.96
CA GLY A 295 17.17 -2.53 -7.29
C GLY A 295 18.02 -3.77 -7.53
N ARG A 296 17.86 -4.81 -6.70
CA ARG A 296 18.54 -6.11 -6.90
C ARG A 296 18.03 -6.81 -8.17
N LEU A 297 16.73 -6.73 -8.44
CA LEU A 297 16.14 -7.20 -9.70
C LEU A 297 16.71 -6.46 -10.91
N LEU A 298 16.94 -5.15 -10.81
CA LEU A 298 17.60 -4.36 -11.85
C LEU A 298 19.03 -4.88 -12.11
N PHE A 299 19.83 -5.10 -11.07
CA PHE A 299 21.19 -5.64 -11.21
C PHE A 299 21.19 -7.04 -11.84
N LEU A 300 20.26 -7.91 -11.46
CA LEU A 300 20.07 -9.22 -12.10
C LEU A 300 19.64 -9.09 -13.57
N GLY A 301 18.79 -8.12 -13.91
CA GLY A 301 18.41 -7.83 -15.29
C GLY A 301 19.61 -7.40 -16.13
N ILE A 302 20.46 -6.53 -15.57
CA ILE A 302 21.72 -6.11 -16.20
C ILE A 302 22.68 -7.31 -16.38
N GLU A 303 22.78 -8.19 -15.39
CA GLU A 303 23.55 -9.44 -15.48
C GLU A 303 23.01 -10.33 -16.62
N ALA A 304 21.69 -10.51 -16.71
CA ALA A 304 21.05 -11.31 -17.76
C ALA A 304 21.35 -10.79 -19.17
N LEU A 305 21.34 -9.46 -19.35
CA LEU A 305 21.68 -8.81 -20.63
C LEU A 305 23.16 -8.91 -20.98
N ARG A 306 24.05 -8.86 -19.97
CA ARG A 306 25.51 -8.89 -20.16
C ARG A 306 26.08 -10.31 -20.28
N GLY A 307 25.33 -11.32 -19.82
CA GLY A 307 25.78 -12.71 -19.75
C GLY A 307 26.94 -12.96 -18.77
N LYS A 308 27.29 -11.97 -17.94
CA LYS A 308 28.35 -12.06 -16.92
C LYS A 308 27.92 -11.39 -15.62
N PRO A 309 28.35 -11.93 -14.46
CA PRO A 309 27.96 -11.39 -13.14
C PRO A 309 28.36 -9.92 -13.01
N PHE A 310 27.49 -9.15 -12.35
CA PHE A 310 27.79 -7.77 -12.00
C PHE A 310 28.84 -7.71 -10.88
N ASP A 311 29.64 -6.64 -10.85
CA ASP A 311 30.66 -6.48 -9.80
C ASP A 311 29.95 -6.17 -8.47
N ARG A 312 30.05 -7.11 -7.52
CA ARG A 312 29.41 -6.99 -6.21
C ARG A 312 29.90 -5.81 -5.38
N LYS A 313 31.18 -5.43 -5.52
CA LYS A 313 31.70 -4.26 -4.79
C LYS A 313 31.05 -2.98 -5.28
N ILE A 314 30.81 -2.88 -6.59
CA ILE A 314 30.09 -1.75 -7.18
C ILE A 314 28.64 -1.76 -6.71
N GLU A 315 27.97 -2.91 -6.75
CA GLU A 315 26.59 -3.05 -6.25
C GLU A 315 26.48 -2.66 -4.77
N GLN A 316 27.36 -3.17 -3.90
CA GLN A 316 27.39 -2.83 -2.48
C GLN A 316 27.64 -1.35 -2.24
N ASN A 317 28.57 -0.72 -2.96
CA ASN A 317 28.85 0.70 -2.83
C ASN A 317 27.68 1.58 -3.30
N VAL A 318 27.03 1.19 -4.41
CA VAL A 318 25.84 1.88 -4.91
C VAL A 318 24.67 1.72 -3.92
N ASN A 319 24.43 0.50 -3.42
CA ASN A 319 23.44 0.25 -2.38
C ASN A 319 23.73 1.08 -1.13
N ALA A 320 24.97 1.12 -0.64
CA ALA A 320 25.34 1.93 0.52
C ALA A 320 25.06 3.42 0.30
N LEU A 321 25.44 3.97 -0.86
CA LEU A 321 25.18 5.37 -1.21
C LEU A 321 23.67 5.69 -1.18
N PHE A 322 22.85 4.87 -1.84
CA PHE A 322 21.40 5.05 -1.85
C PHE A 322 20.79 4.86 -0.46
N PHE A 323 21.33 3.96 0.36
CA PHE A 323 20.90 3.79 1.75
C PHE A 323 21.13 5.07 2.55
N PHE A 324 22.32 5.68 2.44
CA PHE A 324 22.59 6.98 3.09
C PHE A 324 21.64 8.09 2.60
N ILE A 325 21.37 8.15 1.29
CA ILE A 325 20.43 9.14 0.71
C ILE A 325 19.03 8.92 1.27
N LEU A 326 18.54 7.67 1.32
CA LEU A 326 17.22 7.33 1.84
C LEU A 326 17.10 7.66 3.33
N ILE A 327 18.11 7.36 4.14
CA ILE A 327 18.13 7.73 5.56
C ILE A 327 18.14 9.26 5.74
N ALA A 328 18.93 9.99 4.95
CA ALA A 328 18.94 11.46 5.01
C ALA A 328 17.57 12.06 4.61
N LEU A 329 16.94 11.53 3.56
CA LEU A 329 15.60 11.92 3.13
C LEU A 329 14.57 11.59 4.22
N MET A 330 14.64 10.40 4.81
CA MET A 330 13.75 9.98 5.89
C MET A 330 13.86 10.91 7.10
N ILE A 331 15.08 11.27 7.53
CA ILE A 331 15.29 12.23 8.62
C ILE A 331 14.69 13.60 8.26
N TRP A 332 14.94 14.09 7.04
CA TRP A 332 14.40 15.38 6.60
C TRP A 332 12.87 15.41 6.59
N VAL A 333 12.23 14.39 6.01
CA VAL A 333 10.75 14.28 6.00
C VAL A 333 10.22 14.10 7.43
N THR A 334 10.92 13.35 8.29
CA THR A 334 10.54 13.21 9.70
C THR A 334 10.58 14.53 10.44
N ILE A 335 11.59 15.38 10.19
CA ILE A 335 11.65 16.73 10.76
C ILE A 335 10.46 17.56 10.27
N GLN A 336 10.10 17.44 8.99
CA GLN A 336 8.89 18.07 8.46
C GLN A 336 7.65 17.57 9.18
N ASP A 337 7.47 16.26 9.36
CA ASP A 337 6.33 15.70 10.10
C ASP A 337 6.21 16.33 11.51
N VAL A 338 7.32 16.39 12.26
CA VAL A 338 7.34 16.95 13.62
C VAL A 338 6.91 18.42 13.62
N ILE A 339 7.44 19.24 12.70
CA ILE A 339 7.09 20.67 12.59
C ILE A 339 5.60 20.88 12.27
N HIS A 340 4.96 19.93 11.57
CA HIS A 340 3.56 20.05 11.20
C HIS A 340 2.61 19.48 12.26
N ILE A 341 3.06 18.49 13.03
CA ILE A 341 2.25 17.83 14.07
C ILE A 341 2.28 18.62 15.39
N PHE A 342 3.42 19.23 15.74
CA PHE A 342 3.65 19.94 17.00
C PHE A 342 3.86 21.44 16.81
#